data_AF-A0A2J5Q0X4-F1
#
_entry.id   AF-A0A2J5Q0X4-F1
#
_cell.length_a   1.000
_cell.length_b   1.000
_cell.length_c   1.000
_cell.angle_alpha   90.00
_cell.angle_beta   90.00
_cell.angle_gamma   90.00
#
_symmetry.space_group_name_H-M   'P 1'
#
loop_
_entity.id
_entity.type
_entity.pdbx_description
1 polymer ?
#
loop_
_entity_poly.entity_id
_entity_poly.type
_entity_poly.pdbx_seq_one_letter_code
_entity_poly.pdbx_strand_id
1 'polypeptide(L)'
;MKSIPCVLMRGGTSKGAFLLADDLPKDIQKRDECLLTIMGSGHELEIDGIGGGSPQTSKVAIISQSLSDKADIDYLFVQVIVNERRVDTTPNCGNMLCAVGGFAIEHGLVKA
;
A
#
# COMPACT_ATOMS: atom_id res chain seq x y z
N MET A 1 21.80 1.27 -1.50
CA MET A 1 20.43 1.48 -0.97
C MET A 1 19.51 1.66 -2.16
N LYS A 2 18.49 0.82 -2.32
CA LYS A 2 17.40 1.08 -3.27
C LYS A 2 16.26 1.73 -2.48
N SER A 3 15.73 2.83 -2.98
CA SER A 3 14.63 3.59 -2.36
C SER A 3 13.40 3.55 -3.27
N ILE A 4 12.22 3.64 -2.67
CA ILE A 4 10.94 3.71 -3.37
C ILE A 4 10.17 4.92 -2.83
N PRO A 5 9.61 5.80 -3.69
CA PRO A 5 8.69 6.85 -3.26
C PRO A 5 7.50 6.26 -2.50
N CYS A 6 7.16 6.86 -1.36
CA CYS A 6 6.09 6.35 -0.49
C CYS A 6 5.43 7.50 0.26
N VAL A 7 4.11 7.44 0.37
CA VAL A 7 3.34 8.31 1.26
C VAL A 7 2.72 7.46 2.37
N LEU A 8 2.93 7.85 3.62
CA LEU A 8 2.25 7.22 4.75
C LEU A 8 1.00 8.04 5.07
N MET A 9 -0.18 7.45 4.92
CA MET A 9 -1.45 8.14 5.18
C MET A 9 -2.30 7.38 6.19
N ARG A 10 -3.11 8.14 6.94
CA ARG A 10 -4.26 7.60 7.65
C ARG A 10 -5.46 7.56 6.69
N GLY A 11 -5.99 6.38 6.42
CA GLY A 11 -7.25 6.17 5.71
C GLY A 11 -8.31 5.67 6.69
N GLY A 12 -9.37 6.44 6.91
CA GLY A 12 -10.40 6.09 7.91
C GLY A 12 -9.76 5.86 9.29
N THR A 13 -9.98 4.69 9.89
CA THR A 13 -9.34 4.29 11.16
C THR A 13 -8.08 3.42 10.98
N SER A 14 -7.54 3.32 9.76
CA SER A 14 -6.32 2.58 9.44
C SER A 14 -5.19 3.50 9.00
N LYS A 15 -3.96 2.99 9.01
CA LYS A 15 -2.76 3.67 8.50
C LYS A 15 -1.96 2.71 7.63
N GLY A 16 -1.35 3.21 6.56
CA GLY A 16 -0.55 2.37 5.69
C GLY A 16 0.20 3.14 4.62
N ALA A 17 1.03 2.41 3.87
CA ALA A 17 1.79 2.94 2.75
C ALA A 17 0.90 3.10 1.52
N PHE A 18 1.01 4.23 0.84
CA PHE A 18 0.39 4.51 -0.44
C PHE A 18 1.50 4.62 -1.48
N LEU A 19 1.45 3.76 -2.49
CA LEU A 19 2.51 3.55 -3.47
C LEU A 19 1.93 3.61 -4.88
N LEU A 20 2.67 4.20 -5.82
CA LEU A 20 2.34 4.07 -7.23
C LEU A 20 2.77 2.70 -7.76
N ALA A 21 1.93 2.08 -8.58
CA ALA A 21 2.25 0.78 -9.18
C ALA A 21 3.53 0.82 -10.03
N ASP A 22 3.80 1.95 -10.68
CA ASP A 22 4.98 2.15 -11.54
C ASP A 22 6.31 2.20 -10.75
N ASP A 23 6.25 2.51 -9.46
CA ASP A 23 7.42 2.52 -8.58
C ASP A 23 7.75 1.12 -8.01
N LEU A 24 6.90 0.12 -8.27
CA LEU A 24 7.04 -1.23 -7.76
C LEU A 24 7.54 -2.22 -8.83
N PRO A 25 8.19 -3.33 -8.42
CA PRO A 25 8.47 -4.42 -9.33
C PRO A 25 7.20 -4.96 -10.00
N LYS A 26 7.27 -5.23 -11.32
CA LYS A 26 6.16 -5.83 -12.07
C LYS A 26 5.94 -7.31 -11.74
N ASP A 27 6.99 -8.01 -11.31
CA ASP A 27 6.92 -9.39 -10.85
C ASP A 27 6.27 -9.44 -9.46
N ILE A 28 5.21 -10.24 -9.30
CA ILE A 28 4.39 -10.27 -8.09
C ILE A 28 5.21 -10.72 -6.87
N GLN A 29 6.07 -11.73 -7.01
CA GLN A 29 6.86 -12.22 -5.89
C GLN A 29 7.86 -11.16 -5.41
N LYS A 30 8.53 -10.46 -6.34
CA LYS A 30 9.43 -9.35 -6.01
C LYS A 30 8.69 -8.15 -5.43
N ARG A 31 7.48 -7.85 -5.93
CA ARG A 31 6.63 -6.81 -5.37
C ARG A 31 6.28 -7.14 -3.93
N ASP A 32 5.80 -8.34 -3.68
CA ASP A 32 5.36 -8.76 -2.35
C ASP A 32 6.53 -8.74 -1.36
N GLU A 33 7.70 -9.24 -1.75
CA GLU A 33 8.91 -9.15 -0.93
C GLU A 33 9.29 -7.68 -0.65
N CYS A 34 9.15 -6.81 -1.65
CA CYS A 34 9.36 -5.38 -1.46
C CYS A 34 8.38 -4.78 -0.44
N LEU A 35 7.09 -5.15 -0.48
CA LEU A 35 6.11 -4.67 0.50
C LEU A 35 6.42 -5.18 1.90
N LEU A 36 6.83 -6.44 2.03
CA LEU A 36 7.25 -7.03 3.30
C LEU A 36 8.44 -6.27 3.90
N THR A 37 9.42 -5.90 3.08
CA THR A 37 10.57 -5.08 3.50
C THR A 37 10.15 -3.66 3.87
N ILE A 38 9.31 -2.99 3.07
CA ILE A 38 8.82 -1.64 3.38
C ILE A 38 8.13 -1.62 4.74
N MET A 39 7.26 -2.59 5.00
CA MET A 39 6.47 -2.62 6.23
C MET A 39 7.23 -3.20 7.42
N GLY A 40 8.35 -3.89 7.25
CA GLY A 40 9.11 -4.50 8.35
C GLY A 40 8.51 -5.82 8.85
N SER A 41 7.76 -6.51 7.99
CA SER A 41 7.04 -7.75 8.32
C SER A 41 7.97 -8.88 8.76
N GLY A 42 7.50 -9.69 9.71
CA GLY A 42 8.26 -10.78 10.35
C GLY A 42 8.76 -10.44 11.76
N HIS A 43 8.37 -9.29 12.30
CA HIS A 43 8.70 -8.84 13.66
C HIS A 43 7.48 -8.18 14.30
N GLU A 44 7.21 -8.47 15.58
CA GLU A 44 5.99 -8.00 16.28
C GLU A 44 5.85 -6.47 16.34
N LEU A 45 6.98 -5.78 16.35
CA LEU A 45 7.04 -4.32 16.32
C LEU A 45 7.24 -3.72 14.92
N GLU A 46 7.49 -4.55 13.89
CA GLU A 46 7.87 -4.08 12.55
C GLU A 46 9.06 -3.10 12.57
N ILE A 47 10.01 -3.32 13.48
CA ILE A 47 11.04 -2.35 13.89
C ILE A 47 12.00 -1.90 12.77
N ASP A 48 12.14 -2.72 11.73
CA ASP A 48 13.00 -2.45 10.56
C ASP A 48 12.19 -2.01 9.32
N GLY A 49 10.99 -1.47 9.54
CA GLY A 49 10.13 -0.93 8.50
C GLY A 49 9.22 0.18 9.00
N ILE A 50 8.24 0.57 8.19
CA ILE A 50 7.29 1.66 8.50
C ILE A 50 5.96 1.17 9.08
N GLY A 51 5.79 -0.15 9.22
CA GLY A 51 4.66 -0.74 9.89
C GLY A 51 4.59 -0.35 11.36
N GLY A 52 3.39 -0.49 11.95
CA GLY A 52 3.15 -0.11 13.35
C GLY A 52 2.97 -1.30 14.29
N GLY A 53 3.30 -2.52 13.87
CA GLY A 53 3.17 -3.72 14.69
C GLY A 53 1.73 -4.17 14.95
N SER A 54 0.76 -3.65 14.18
CA SER A 54 -0.65 -4.05 14.29
C SER A 54 -1.35 -4.12 12.93
N PRO A 55 -2.37 -4.98 12.75
CA PRO A 55 -3.06 -5.13 11.48
C PRO A 55 -3.67 -3.83 10.93
N GLN A 56 -4.04 -2.90 11.80
CA GLN A 56 -4.60 -1.59 11.44
C GLN A 56 -3.55 -0.61 10.90
N THR A 57 -2.26 -0.86 11.18
CA THR A 57 -1.13 0.00 10.81
C THR A 57 -0.09 -0.69 9.92
N SER A 58 -0.34 -1.94 9.54
CA SER A 58 0.43 -2.71 8.56
C SER A 58 -0.40 -2.98 7.30
N LYS A 59 -0.59 -1.95 6.48
CA LYS A 59 -1.43 -1.97 5.28
C LYS A 59 -0.74 -1.25 4.13
N VAL A 60 -1.05 -1.66 2.90
CA VAL A 60 -0.57 -0.98 1.70
C VAL A 60 -1.74 -0.75 0.74
N ALA A 61 -1.75 0.42 0.11
CA ALA A 61 -2.57 0.76 -1.04
C ALA A 61 -1.64 0.95 -2.24
N ILE A 62 -1.83 0.15 -3.29
CA ILE A 62 -1.13 0.31 -4.57
C ILE A 62 -2.11 0.95 -5.55
N ILE A 63 -1.69 2.06 -6.15
CA ILE A 63 -2.56 2.93 -6.94
C ILE A 63 -1.93 3.15 -8.31
N SER A 64 -2.76 3.12 -9.35
CA SER A 64 -2.36 3.46 -10.72
C SER A 64 -3.51 4.15 -11.44
N GLN A 65 -3.21 4.76 -12.59
CA GLN A 65 -4.25 5.12 -13.53
C GLN A 65 -4.99 3.86 -14.00
N SER A 66 -6.31 3.92 -14.12
CA SER A 66 -7.09 2.76 -14.59
C SER A 66 -6.96 2.60 -16.09
N LEU A 67 -6.96 1.34 -16.55
CA LEU A 67 -7.16 1.02 -17.97
C LEU A 67 -8.65 0.84 -18.32
N SER A 68 -9.54 0.85 -17.33
CA SER A 68 -10.99 0.78 -17.55
C SER A 68 -11.55 2.14 -17.91
N ASP A 69 -12.48 2.18 -18.85
CA ASP A 69 -13.30 3.36 -19.16
C ASP A 69 -14.34 3.72 -18.08
N LYS A 70 -14.46 2.89 -17.03
CA LYS A 70 -15.45 3.04 -15.95
C LYS A 70 -14.84 3.54 -14.63
N ALA A 71 -13.52 3.74 -14.58
CA ALA A 71 -12.83 4.18 -13.37
C ALA A 71 -11.67 5.12 -13.75
N ASP A 72 -11.38 6.09 -12.89
CA ASP A 72 -10.23 6.99 -13.12
C ASP A 72 -8.90 6.32 -12.72
N ILE A 73 -8.95 5.51 -11.66
CA ILE A 73 -7.78 4.86 -11.05
C ILE A 73 -8.10 3.41 -10.67
N ASP A 74 -7.07 2.57 -10.64
CA ASP A 74 -7.13 1.25 -10.04
C ASP A 74 -6.53 1.29 -8.63
N TYR A 75 -7.17 0.59 -7.70
CA TYR A 75 -6.76 0.47 -6.32
C TYR A 75 -6.66 -1.00 -5.93
N LEU A 76 -5.44 -1.42 -5.56
CA LEU A 76 -5.18 -2.73 -4.97
C LEU A 76 -4.86 -2.56 -3.49
N PHE A 77 -5.70 -3.15 -2.64
CA PHE A 77 -5.42 -3.30 -1.22
C PHE A 77 -4.49 -4.48 -0.97
N VAL A 78 -3.52 -4.29 -0.07
CA VAL A 78 -2.68 -5.36 0.45
C VAL A 78 -2.63 -5.29 1.97
N GLN A 79 -3.05 -6.37 2.63
CA GLN A 79 -2.77 -6.59 4.04
C GLN A 79 -1.37 -7.19 4.16
N VAL A 80 -0.48 -6.53 4.88
CA VAL A 80 0.82 -7.10 5.24
C VAL A 80 0.68 -7.75 6.62
N ILE A 81 1.08 -9.01 6.76
CA ILE A 81 0.97 -9.73 8.03
C ILE A 81 2.15 -9.35 8.91
N VAL A 82 1.88 -8.99 10.16
CA VAL A 82 2.91 -8.46 11.09
C VAL A 82 3.92 -9.55 11.46
N ASN A 83 3.44 -10.68 11.98
CA ASN A 83 4.27 -11.74 12.57
C ASN A 83 4.67 -12.84 11.59
N GLU A 84 4.26 -12.74 10.33
CA GLU A 84 4.52 -13.71 9.29
C GLU A 84 4.90 -12.95 8.03
N ARG A 85 6.00 -13.35 7.36
CA ARG A 85 6.45 -12.72 6.10
C ARG A 85 5.51 -13.08 4.94
N ARG A 86 4.28 -12.56 4.99
CA ARG A 86 3.20 -12.86 4.06
C ARG A 86 2.38 -11.61 3.76
N VAL A 87 1.91 -11.51 2.52
CA VAL A 87 0.92 -10.54 2.09
C VAL A 87 -0.41 -11.23 1.80
N ASP A 88 -1.52 -10.51 1.96
CA ASP A 88 -2.85 -10.96 1.57
C ASP A 88 -3.55 -9.87 0.74
N THR A 89 -3.89 -10.20 -0.50
CA THR A 89 -4.57 -9.33 -1.47
C THR A 89 -6.01 -9.76 -1.72
N THR A 90 -6.54 -10.67 -0.91
CA THR A 90 -7.91 -11.20 -1.06
C THR A 90 -8.99 -10.18 -0.68
N PRO A 91 -8.90 -9.49 0.47
CA PRO A 91 -9.95 -8.58 0.89
C PRO A 91 -9.82 -7.21 0.20
N ASN A 92 -10.89 -6.43 0.28
CA ASN A 92 -10.81 -4.98 0.11
C ASN A 92 -10.80 -4.30 1.49
N CYS A 93 -10.28 -3.07 1.58
CA CYS A 93 -10.28 -2.28 2.81
C CYS A 93 -10.92 -0.91 2.57
N GLY A 94 -12.15 -0.72 3.05
CA GLY A 94 -12.88 0.55 2.97
C GLY A 94 -12.20 1.70 3.72
N ASN A 95 -11.50 1.41 4.82
CA ASN A 95 -10.74 2.42 5.55
C ASN A 95 -9.60 3.01 4.71
N MET A 96 -8.74 2.16 4.15
CA MET A 96 -7.64 2.61 3.28
C MET A 96 -8.18 3.33 2.03
N LEU A 97 -9.29 2.84 1.47
CA LEU A 97 -9.97 3.46 0.32
C LEU A 97 -10.32 4.94 0.57
N CYS A 98 -10.65 5.34 1.80
CA CYS A 98 -11.00 6.73 2.12
C CYS A 98 -9.89 7.75 1.79
N ALA A 99 -8.62 7.34 1.76
CA ALA A 99 -7.50 8.24 1.44
C ALA A 99 -7.04 8.16 -0.03
N VAL A 100 -7.52 7.18 -0.80
CA VAL A 100 -7.07 6.93 -2.18
C VAL A 100 -7.38 8.12 -3.09
N GLY A 101 -8.57 8.74 -2.96
CA GLY A 101 -8.95 9.89 -3.78
C GLY A 101 -8.02 11.10 -3.57
N GLY A 102 -7.71 11.42 -2.32
CA GLY A 102 -6.77 12.49 -1.99
C GLY A 102 -5.36 12.22 -2.52
N PHE A 103 -4.86 11.00 -2.32
CA PHE A 103 -3.58 10.56 -2.87
C PHE A 103 -3.53 10.72 -4.40
N ALA A 104 -4.58 10.28 -5.10
CA ALA A 104 -4.65 10.30 -6.55
C ALA A 104 -4.64 11.73 -7.12
N ILE A 105 -5.32 12.67 -6.47
CA ILE A 105 -5.29 14.09 -6.85
C ILE A 105 -3.89 14.68 -6.62
N GLU A 106 -3.29 14.44 -5.46
CA GLU A 106 -1.95 14.96 -5.13
C GLU A 106 -0.84 14.42 -6.06
N HIS A 107 -1.02 13.22 -6.60
CA HIS A 107 -0.08 12.59 -7.54
C HIS A 107 -0.47 12.82 -9.01
N GLY A 108 -1.47 13.64 -9.29
CA GLY A 108 -1.87 14.01 -10.65
C GLY A 108 -2.51 12.89 -11.48
N LEU A 109 -2.97 11.82 -10.83
CA LEU A 109 -3.70 10.73 -11.48
C LEU A 109 -5.14 11.16 -11.84
N VAL A 110 -5.72 12.05 -11.04
CA VAL A 110 -7.05 12.64 -11.23
C VAL A 110 -6.95 14.15 -11.07
N LYS A 111 -7.68 14.90 -11.90
CA LYS A 111 -7.75 16.37 -11.76
C LYS A 111 -8.58 16.76 -10.53
N ALA A 112 -8.16 17.81 -9.84
CA ALA A 112 -8.92 18.44 -8.75
C ALA A 112 -10.18 19.15 -9.25
#